data_AF-A0AAE0L9P5-F1
#
_entry.id   AF-A0AAE0L9P5-F1
#
_cell.length_a   1.000
_cell.length_b   1.000
_cell.length_c   1.000
_cell.angle_alpha   90.00
_cell.angle_beta   90.00
_cell.angle_gamma   90.00
#
_symmetry.space_group_name_H-M   'P 1'
#
loop_
_entity.id
_entity.type
_entity.pdbx_description
1 polymer ?
#
loop_
_entity_poly.entity_id
_entity_poly.type
_entity_poly.pdbx_seq_one_letter_code
_entity_poly.pdbx_strand_id
1 'polypeptide(L)'
;MEGHEDAANALMEERADVNVGTGRRPLHVAADKGMIDMVKQLIRKGAEKDAADKEGCTALTRAWGHEDAAHALMEAGADVNVGTGRRPLHVAAEKGMIQMVKQLIRKGAEKDAEDKEGCTALTWAVRGRHEDVANALMEAGADVNVGTGRRSLHDAAEKGMIEMVK
;
A
#
# COMPACT_ATOMS: atom_id res chain seq x y z
N MET A 1 27.79 -3.93 -9.01
CA MET A 1 26.67 -4.17 -8.08
C MET A 1 27.04 -3.91 -6.62
N GLU A 2 28.28 -3.50 -6.29
CA GLU A 2 28.77 -3.33 -4.91
C GLU A 2 28.43 -1.98 -4.23
N GLY A 3 28.14 -0.91 -4.97
CA GLY A 3 27.96 0.42 -4.35
C GLY A 3 26.68 0.64 -3.53
N HIS A 4 25.73 -0.31 -3.55
CA HIS A 4 24.47 -0.17 -2.82
C HIS A 4 24.49 -0.79 -1.42
N GLU A 5 25.30 -1.83 -1.20
CA GLU A 5 25.53 -2.39 0.14
C GLU A 5 26.40 -1.46 0.98
N ASP A 6 27.38 -0.80 0.36
CA ASP A 6 28.26 0.15 1.07
C ASP A 6 27.52 1.40 1.54
N ALA A 7 26.59 1.95 0.74
CA ALA A 7 25.75 3.07 1.17
C ALA A 7 24.77 2.67 2.29
N ALA A 8 24.25 1.44 2.21
CA ALA A 8 23.39 0.83 3.22
C ALA A 8 24.13 0.61 4.55
N ASN A 9 25.37 0.13 4.50
CA ASN A 9 26.23 -0.08 5.66
C ASN A 9 26.76 1.25 6.23
N ALA A 10 27.04 2.26 5.39
CA ALA A 10 27.46 3.59 5.84
C ALA A 10 26.36 4.32 6.67
N LEU A 11 25.09 4.02 6.41
CA LEU A 11 23.96 4.54 7.22
C LEU A 11 23.78 3.81 8.57
N MET A 12 24.47 2.68 8.77
CA MET A 12 24.48 2.00 10.07
C MET A 12 25.37 2.70 11.09
N GLU A 13 26.23 3.65 10.71
CA GLU A 13 26.97 4.48 11.66
C GLU A 13 26.02 5.23 12.61
N GLU A 14 26.39 5.31 13.88
CA GLU A 14 25.54 5.81 14.98
C GLU A 14 25.19 7.32 14.85
N ARG A 15 25.84 8.03 13.92
CA ARG A 15 25.69 9.47 13.67
C ARG A 15 25.17 9.82 12.28
N ALA A 16 24.88 8.84 11.43
CA ALA A 16 24.37 9.11 10.09
C ALA A 16 22.90 9.56 10.17
N ASP A 17 22.57 10.68 9.52
CA ASP A 17 21.19 11.15 9.39
C ASP A 17 20.40 10.17 8.50
N VAL A 18 19.49 9.40 9.13
CA VAL A 18 18.65 8.41 8.44
C VAL A 18 17.63 9.05 7.49
N ASN A 19 17.44 10.37 7.58
CA ASN A 19 16.57 11.17 6.75
C ASN A 19 17.32 11.89 5.61
N VAL A 20 18.58 11.54 5.35
CA VAL A 20 19.40 12.17 4.32
C VAL A 20 18.72 12.14 2.94
N GLY A 21 18.69 13.32 2.30
CA GLY A 21 18.15 13.53 0.96
C GLY A 21 16.74 14.11 0.95
N THR A 22 16.54 15.19 0.19
CA THR A 22 15.22 15.84 -0.02
C THR A 22 14.33 15.10 -1.02
N GLY A 23 14.64 13.84 -1.33
CA GLY A 23 13.95 13.04 -2.33
C GLY A 23 13.95 11.57 -1.93
N ARG A 24 14.65 10.73 -2.69
CA ARG A 24 14.74 9.31 -2.40
C ARG A 24 15.64 9.07 -1.18
N ARG A 25 15.03 8.97 0.00
CA ARG A 25 15.68 8.69 1.29
C ARG A 25 16.04 7.22 1.47
N PRO A 26 16.93 6.88 2.43
CA PRO A 26 17.28 5.50 2.75
C PRO A 26 16.07 4.57 2.92
N LEU A 27 15.02 5.04 3.61
CA LEU A 27 13.82 4.23 3.85
C LEU A 27 13.08 3.89 2.55
N HIS A 28 13.05 4.81 1.56
CA HIS A 28 12.50 4.54 0.23
C HIS A 28 13.31 3.47 -0.51
N VAL A 29 14.64 3.51 -0.43
CA VAL A 29 15.51 2.53 -1.09
C VAL A 29 15.35 1.15 -0.44
N ALA A 30 15.30 1.10 0.90
CA ALA A 30 15.09 -0.14 1.63
C ALA A 30 13.73 -0.77 1.32
N ALA A 31 12.67 0.04 1.29
CA ALA A 31 11.33 -0.39 0.92
C ALA A 31 11.23 -0.90 -0.53
N ASP A 32 11.78 -0.15 -1.49
CA ASP A 32 11.77 -0.49 -2.92
C ASP A 32 12.52 -1.78 -3.25
N LYS A 33 13.52 -2.13 -2.43
CA LYS A 33 14.29 -3.37 -2.56
C LYS A 33 13.81 -4.51 -1.67
N GLY A 34 12.79 -4.28 -0.84
CA GLY A 34 12.29 -5.28 0.12
C GLY A 34 13.28 -5.65 1.22
N MET A 35 14.21 -4.75 1.58
CA MET A 35 15.23 -5.01 2.62
C MET A 35 14.61 -4.84 4.01
N ILE A 36 13.87 -5.86 4.47
CA ILE A 36 13.07 -5.83 5.70
C ILE A 36 13.90 -5.42 6.94
N ASP A 37 15.09 -5.99 7.11
CA ASP A 37 15.95 -5.69 8.25
C ASP A 37 16.39 -4.22 8.24
N MET A 38 16.71 -3.70 7.05
CA MET A 38 17.06 -2.30 6.88
C MET A 38 15.87 -1.37 7.14
N VAL A 39 14.68 -1.74 6.66
CA VAL A 39 13.44 -1.00 6.95
C VAL A 39 13.21 -0.91 8.45
N LYS A 40 13.28 -2.04 9.18
CA LYS A 40 13.10 -2.10 10.64
C LYS A 40 14.15 -1.26 11.37
N GLN A 41 15.41 -1.34 10.96
CA GLN A 41 16.49 -0.56 11.57
C GLN A 41 16.34 0.94 11.35
N LEU A 42 16.03 1.38 10.13
CA LEU A 42 15.84 2.79 9.80
C LEU A 42 14.65 3.38 10.56
N ILE A 43 13.55 2.63 10.67
CA ILE A 43 12.39 3.02 11.50
C ILE A 43 12.81 3.19 12.97
N ARG A 44 13.56 2.24 13.52
CA ARG A 44 14.04 2.30 14.92
C ARG A 44 14.97 3.49 15.18
N LYS A 45 15.74 3.91 14.17
CA LYS A 45 16.59 5.11 14.21
C LYS A 45 15.83 6.43 13.97
N GLY A 46 14.52 6.40 13.77
CA GLY A 46 13.70 7.62 13.62
C GLY A 46 13.55 8.12 12.17
N ALA A 47 13.67 7.23 11.18
CA ALA A 47 13.37 7.61 9.79
C ALA A 47 11.92 8.10 9.64
N GLU A 48 11.75 9.19 8.89
CA GLU A 48 10.44 9.74 8.54
C GLU A 48 9.72 8.77 7.58
N LYS A 49 8.75 8.04 8.14
CA LYS A 49 8.01 6.95 7.47
C LYS A 49 7.18 7.46 6.29
N ASP A 50 6.61 8.65 6.46
CA ASP A 50 5.64 9.27 5.56
C ASP A 50 6.26 10.38 4.71
N ALA A 51 7.59 10.57 4.79
CA ALA A 51 8.29 11.47 3.89
C ALA A 51 8.07 11.00 2.46
N ALA A 52 7.62 11.90 1.60
CA ALA A 52 7.48 11.64 0.17
C ALA A 52 8.80 11.95 -0.56
N ASP A 53 9.16 11.11 -1.53
CA ASP A 53 10.22 11.42 -2.47
C ASP A 53 9.79 12.47 -3.52
N LYS A 54 10.66 12.78 -4.48
CA LYS A 54 10.39 13.78 -5.53
C LYS A 54 9.22 13.42 -6.45
N GLU A 55 8.80 12.15 -6.47
CA GLU A 55 7.67 11.66 -7.25
C GLU A 55 6.37 11.62 -6.41
N GLY A 56 6.43 12.05 -5.14
CA GLY A 56 5.30 11.97 -4.22
C GLY A 56 5.10 10.59 -3.60
N CYS A 57 6.06 9.66 -3.78
CA CYS A 57 5.98 8.31 -3.28
C CYS A 57 6.59 8.23 -1.87
N THR A 58 5.86 7.66 -0.90
CA THR A 58 6.40 7.34 0.43
C THR A 58 7.09 5.98 0.44
N ALA A 59 7.81 5.65 1.52
CA ALA A 59 8.38 4.31 1.68
C ALA A 59 7.33 3.19 1.54
N LEU A 60 6.13 3.38 2.07
CA LEU A 60 5.05 2.38 1.94
C LEU A 60 4.63 2.17 0.48
N THR A 61 4.55 3.26 -0.31
CA THR A 61 4.23 3.14 -1.74
C THR A 61 5.32 2.40 -2.52
N ARG A 62 6.60 2.55 -2.15
CA ARG A 62 7.70 1.80 -2.77
C ARG A 62 7.71 0.32 -2.37
N ALA A 63 7.17 -0.02 -1.19
CA ALA A 63 7.13 -1.37 -0.68
C ALA A 63 6.04 -2.28 -1.31
N TRP A 64 5.21 -1.80 -2.23
CA TRP A 64 4.10 -2.63 -2.79
C TRP A 64 4.54 -3.86 -3.60
N GLY A 65 5.81 -3.96 -3.98
CA GLY A 65 6.40 -5.19 -4.53
C GLY A 65 6.84 -6.20 -3.46
N HIS A 66 6.85 -5.80 -2.20
CA HIS A 66 7.48 -6.50 -1.09
C HIS A 66 6.56 -6.50 0.14
N GLU A 67 5.67 -7.49 0.22
CA GLU A 67 4.63 -7.59 1.27
C GLU A 67 5.18 -7.45 2.68
N ASP A 68 6.29 -8.12 3.00
CA ASP A 68 6.91 -8.07 4.33
C ASP A 68 7.45 -6.67 4.69
N ALA A 69 8.01 -5.96 3.71
CA ALA A 69 8.52 -4.60 3.92
C ALA A 69 7.35 -3.62 4.11
N ALA A 70 6.27 -3.78 3.33
CA ALA A 70 5.05 -3.01 3.51
C ALA A 70 4.41 -3.30 4.88
N HIS A 71 4.41 -4.57 5.31
CA HIS A 71 3.93 -4.98 6.62
C HIS A 71 4.71 -4.29 7.75
N ALA A 72 6.05 -4.31 7.70
CA ALA A 72 6.89 -3.66 8.69
C ALA A 72 6.64 -2.14 8.78
N LEU A 73 6.41 -1.48 7.64
CA LEU A 73 6.06 -0.05 7.60
C LEU A 73 4.68 0.23 8.21
N MET A 74 3.68 -0.60 7.93
CA MET A 74 2.34 -0.48 8.51
C MET A 74 2.33 -0.77 10.02
N GLU A 75 3.11 -1.74 10.48
CA GLU A 75 3.30 -2.02 11.91
C GLU A 75 3.93 -0.84 12.63
N ALA A 76 4.91 -0.19 11.98
CA ALA A 76 5.53 1.03 12.48
C ALA A 76 4.60 2.25 12.45
N GLY A 77 3.39 2.14 11.90
CA GLY A 77 2.42 3.22 11.81
C GLY A 77 2.79 4.26 10.76
N ALA A 78 3.28 3.80 9.60
CA ALA A 78 3.25 4.61 8.38
C ALA A 78 1.79 4.84 7.95
N ASP A 79 1.52 6.00 7.37
CA ASP A 79 0.21 6.35 6.83
C ASP A 79 -0.14 5.41 5.66
N VAL A 80 -1.30 4.76 5.76
CA VAL A 80 -1.83 3.82 4.77
C VAL A 80 -2.68 4.52 3.71
N ASN A 81 -2.96 5.81 3.87
CA ASN A 81 -3.76 6.62 2.97
C ASN A 81 -2.90 7.44 1.99
N VAL A 82 -1.62 7.10 1.87
CA VAL A 82 -0.65 7.76 1.01
C VAL A 82 -0.96 7.64 -0.49
N GLY A 83 -0.59 8.69 -1.24
CA GLY A 83 -0.73 8.77 -2.70
C GLY A 83 -1.97 9.54 -3.16
N THR A 84 -1.77 10.50 -4.07
CA THR A 84 -2.88 11.25 -4.70
C THR A 84 -3.45 10.43 -5.87
N GLY A 85 -4.41 9.55 -5.57
CA GLY A 85 -5.05 8.66 -6.55
C GLY A 85 -4.92 7.20 -6.15
N ARG A 86 -3.95 6.49 -6.75
CA ARG A 86 -3.76 5.06 -6.50
C ARG A 86 -3.09 4.82 -5.14
N ARG A 87 -3.91 4.60 -4.12
CA ARG A 87 -3.53 4.34 -2.71
C ARG A 87 -3.21 2.86 -2.46
N PRO A 88 -2.57 2.50 -1.33
CA PRO A 88 -2.24 1.11 -1.00
C PRO A 88 -3.41 0.12 -1.13
N LEU A 89 -4.60 0.54 -0.71
CA LEU A 89 -5.79 -0.32 -0.75
C LEU A 89 -6.22 -0.66 -2.19
N HIS A 90 -6.05 0.25 -3.15
CA HIS A 90 -6.33 -0.02 -4.56
C HIS A 90 -5.38 -1.09 -5.12
N VAL A 91 -4.07 -0.94 -4.86
CA VAL A 91 -3.04 -1.85 -5.36
C VAL A 91 -3.22 -3.25 -4.75
N ALA A 92 -3.48 -3.32 -3.44
CA ALA A 92 -3.73 -4.59 -2.77
C ALA A 92 -4.99 -5.28 -3.31
N ALA A 93 -6.03 -4.50 -3.62
CA ALA A 93 -7.27 -5.04 -4.15
C ALA A 93 -7.16 -5.53 -5.60
N GLU A 94 -6.48 -4.79 -6.46
CA GLU A 94 -6.20 -5.18 -7.85
C GLU A 94 -5.38 -6.46 -7.94
N LYS A 95 -4.42 -6.64 -7.02
CA LYS A 95 -3.55 -7.82 -6.96
C LYS A 95 -4.15 -9.02 -6.19
N GLY A 96 -5.32 -8.87 -5.56
CA GLY A 96 -5.93 -9.95 -4.78
C GLY A 96 -5.23 -10.25 -3.45
N MET A 97 -4.51 -9.29 -2.88
CA MET A 97 -3.70 -9.48 -1.66
C MET A 97 -4.58 -9.40 -0.40
N ILE A 98 -5.39 -10.43 -0.15
CA ILE A 98 -6.39 -10.45 0.95
C ILE A 98 -5.82 -10.09 2.32
N GLN A 99 -4.63 -10.59 2.68
CA GLN A 99 -4.01 -10.29 3.97
C GLN A 99 -3.62 -8.82 4.07
N MET A 100 -3.07 -8.24 3.00
CA MET A 100 -2.74 -6.82 2.95
C MET A 100 -4.00 -5.95 3.02
N VAL A 101 -5.07 -6.32 2.31
CA VAL A 101 -6.36 -5.61 2.36
C VAL A 101 -6.90 -5.57 3.79
N LYS A 102 -6.96 -6.73 4.48
CA LYS A 102 -7.43 -6.81 5.87
C LYS A 102 -6.59 -5.94 6.81
N GLN A 103 -5.29 -5.92 6.62
CA GLN A 103 -4.40 -5.09 7.44
C GLN A 103 -4.57 -3.59 7.18
N LEU A 104 -4.65 -3.18 5.91
CA LEU A 104 -4.87 -1.79 5.51
C LEU A 104 -6.19 -1.27 6.10
N ILE A 105 -7.27 -2.06 5.99
CA ILE A 105 -8.57 -1.75 6.62
C ILE A 105 -8.41 -1.58 8.14
N ARG A 106 -7.74 -2.52 8.82
CA ARG A 106 -7.50 -2.44 10.27
C ARG A 106 -6.68 -1.21 10.67
N LYS A 107 -5.83 -0.71 9.78
CA LYS A 107 -5.00 0.49 9.96
C LYS A 107 -5.70 1.78 9.54
N GLY A 108 -6.97 1.72 9.16
CA GLY A 108 -7.78 2.90 8.83
C GLY A 108 -7.64 3.38 7.39
N ALA A 109 -7.35 2.47 6.45
CA ALA A 109 -7.36 2.81 5.04
C ALA A 109 -8.76 3.29 4.60
N GLU A 110 -8.80 4.36 3.81
CA GLU A 110 -10.00 4.92 3.19
C GLU A 110 -10.53 3.94 2.13
N LYS A 111 -11.47 3.10 2.55
CA LYS A 111 -12.12 2.06 1.72
C LYS A 111 -12.85 2.59 0.48
N ASP A 112 -13.42 3.79 0.59
CA ASP A 112 -14.18 4.44 -0.47
C ASP A 112 -13.38 5.53 -1.19
N ALA A 113 -12.08 5.63 -0.94
CA ALA A 113 -11.22 6.53 -1.71
C ALA A 113 -11.25 6.14 -3.19
N GLU A 114 -11.35 7.16 -4.04
CA GLU A 114 -11.28 7.00 -5.48
C GLU A 114 -9.86 7.30 -5.98
N ASP A 115 -9.39 6.49 -6.92
CA ASP A 115 -8.21 6.81 -7.69
C ASP A 115 -8.50 7.87 -8.78
N LYS A 116 -7.50 8.18 -9.61
CA LYS A 116 -7.64 9.18 -10.68
C LYS A 116 -8.65 8.79 -11.76
N GLU A 117 -9.06 7.53 -11.81
CA GLU A 117 -10.05 7.01 -12.77
C GLU A 117 -11.46 6.89 -12.14
N GLY A 118 -11.64 7.33 -10.89
CA GLY A 118 -12.90 7.16 -10.17
C GLY A 118 -13.16 5.70 -9.77
N CYS A 119 -12.11 4.89 -9.65
CA CYS A 119 -12.21 3.50 -9.21
C CYS A 119 -11.87 3.40 -7.73
N THR A 120 -12.68 2.68 -6.96
CA THR A 120 -12.39 2.34 -5.57
C THR A 120 -11.62 1.03 -5.48
N ALA A 121 -11.10 0.69 -4.31
CA ALA A 121 -10.51 -0.63 -4.07
C ALA A 121 -11.48 -1.77 -4.40
N LEU A 122 -12.78 -1.61 -4.11
CA LEU A 122 -13.80 -2.60 -4.45
C LEU A 122 -13.94 -2.79 -5.97
N THR A 123 -13.93 -1.68 -6.74
CA THR A 123 -13.95 -1.75 -8.21
C THR A 123 -12.78 -2.59 -8.73
N TRP A 124 -11.57 -2.39 -8.19
CA TRP A 124 -10.38 -3.14 -8.61
C TRP A 124 -10.45 -4.61 -8.24
N ALA A 125 -10.96 -4.95 -7.04
CA ALA A 125 -11.15 -6.34 -6.62
C ALA A 125 -12.11 -7.08 -7.57
N VAL A 126 -13.24 -6.45 -7.91
CA VAL A 126 -14.23 -7.02 -8.83
C VAL A 126 -13.67 -7.17 -10.25
N ARG A 127 -12.97 -6.15 -10.77
CA ARG A 127 -12.31 -6.23 -12.08
C ARG A 127 -11.26 -7.33 -12.15
N GLY A 128 -10.49 -7.51 -11.07
CA GLY A 128 -9.48 -8.55 -10.91
C GLY A 128 -10.05 -9.94 -10.61
N ARG A 129 -11.37 -10.07 -10.37
CA ARG A 129 -12.05 -11.31 -9.97
C ARG A 129 -11.58 -11.87 -8.62
N HIS A 130 -11.21 -10.99 -7.69
CA HIS A 130 -10.78 -11.33 -6.34
C HIS A 130 -11.98 -11.28 -5.38
N GLU A 131 -12.78 -12.34 -5.40
CA GLU A 131 -14.04 -12.42 -4.62
C GLU A 131 -13.81 -12.30 -3.11
N ASP A 132 -12.75 -12.93 -2.59
CA ASP A 132 -12.37 -12.88 -1.19
C ASP A 132 -12.03 -11.46 -0.73
N VAL A 133 -11.31 -10.71 -1.56
CA VAL A 133 -11.00 -9.29 -1.33
C VAL A 133 -12.26 -8.44 -1.39
N ALA A 134 -13.09 -8.64 -2.40
CA ALA A 134 -14.31 -7.85 -2.56
C ALA A 134 -15.26 -8.07 -1.37
N ASN A 135 -15.40 -9.32 -0.91
CA ASN A 135 -16.13 -9.66 0.31
C ASN A 135 -15.53 -8.98 1.55
N ALA A 136 -14.21 -9.04 1.75
CA ALA A 136 -13.57 -8.37 2.89
C ALA A 136 -13.77 -6.84 2.89
N LEU A 137 -13.78 -6.20 1.72
CA LEU A 137 -14.07 -4.77 1.60
C LEU A 137 -15.53 -4.46 1.94
N MET A 138 -16.49 -5.26 1.48
CA MET A 138 -17.91 -5.08 1.81
C MET A 138 -18.21 -5.39 3.28
N GLU A 139 -17.60 -6.42 3.86
CA GLU A 139 -17.68 -6.71 5.30
C GLU A 139 -17.12 -5.56 6.15
N ALA A 140 -16.09 -4.89 5.65
CA ALA A 140 -15.57 -3.66 6.26
C ALA A 140 -16.44 -2.42 5.97
N GLY A 141 -17.55 -2.58 5.24
CA GLY A 141 -18.53 -1.55 4.93
C GLY A 141 -18.13 -0.61 3.79
N ALA A 142 -17.36 -1.08 2.81
CA ALA A 142 -17.12 -0.31 1.58
C ALA A 142 -18.43 -0.09 0.82
N ASP A 143 -18.70 1.13 0.38
CA ASP A 143 -19.92 1.45 -0.34
C ASP A 143 -19.80 1.03 -1.81
N VAL A 144 -20.67 0.09 -2.17
CA VAL A 144 -20.77 -0.47 -3.52
C VAL A 144 -21.22 0.55 -4.57
N ASN A 145 -21.73 1.71 -4.16
CA ASN A 145 -22.19 2.78 -5.04
C ASN A 145 -21.16 3.87 -5.31
N VAL A 146 -20.01 3.86 -4.63
CA VAL A 146 -18.97 4.88 -4.80
C VAL A 146 -18.15 4.64 -6.06
N GLY A 147 -17.75 5.73 -6.73
CA GLY A 147 -17.03 5.69 -7.99
C GLY A 147 -17.77 4.93 -9.09
N THR A 148 -17.05 4.12 -9.85
CA THR A 148 -17.63 3.24 -10.88
C THR A 148 -18.37 2.01 -10.32
N GLY A 149 -18.67 1.98 -9.01
CA GLY A 149 -19.28 0.87 -8.26
C GLY A 149 -20.57 0.28 -8.84
N ARG A 150 -21.46 1.11 -9.40
CA ARG A 150 -22.67 0.60 -10.09
C ARG A 150 -22.35 -0.22 -11.33
N ARG A 151 -21.30 0.16 -12.09
CA ARG A 151 -20.84 -0.64 -13.24
C ARG A 151 -20.12 -1.89 -12.77
N SER A 152 -19.31 -1.80 -11.70
CA SER A 152 -18.59 -2.98 -11.21
C SER A 152 -19.54 -4.04 -10.66
N LEU A 153 -20.61 -3.68 -9.95
CA LEU A 153 -21.64 -4.64 -9.53
C LEU A 153 -22.37 -5.28 -10.72
N HIS A 154 -22.69 -4.50 -11.75
CA HIS A 154 -23.25 -5.04 -12.99
C HIS A 154 -22.29 -6.04 -13.64
N ASP A 155 -21.00 -5.70 -13.73
CA ASP A 155 -19.97 -6.60 -14.25
C ASP A 155 -19.77 -7.85 -13.38
N ALA A 156 -19.90 -7.74 -12.05
CA ALA A 156 -19.83 -8.87 -11.12
C ALA A 156 -21.03 -9.82 -11.31
N ALA A 157 -22.22 -9.27 -11.55
CA ALA A 157 -23.44 -10.01 -11.86
C ALA A 157 -23.30 -10.84 -13.14
N GLU A 158 -22.84 -10.20 -14.21
CA GLU A 158 -22.64 -10.85 -15.52
C GLU A 158 -21.56 -11.94 -15.44
N LYS A 159 -20.57 -11.77 -14.58
CA LYS A 159 -19.46 -12.71 -14.40
C LYS A 159 -19.73 -13.86 -13.43
N GLY A 160 -20.93 -13.93 -12.84
CA GLY A 160 -21.36 -15.02 -11.96
C GLY A 160 -20.80 -14.94 -10.53
N MET A 161 -20.34 -13.78 -10.06
CA MET A 161 -19.80 -13.60 -8.70
C MET A 161 -20.88 -13.48 -7.60
N ILE A 162 -22.18 -13.54 -7.93
CA ILE A 162 -23.24 -13.10 -7.00
C ILE A 162 -23.69 -14.19 -6.02
N GLU A 163 -23.15 -14.07 -4.80
CA GLU A 163 -23.87 -14.07 -3.50
C GLU A 163 -23.50 -12.77 -2.72
N MET A 164 -23.08 -11.70 -3.41
CA MET A 164 -22.44 -10.52 -2.79
C MET A 164 -23.41 -9.42 -2.30
N VAL A 165 -24.70 -9.46 -2.66
CA VAL A 165 -25.69 -8.47 -2.25
C VAL A 165 -26.98 -9.18 -1.87
N LYS A 166 -27.19 -9.40 -0.57
CA LYS A 166 -28.49 -9.73 0.04
C LYS A 166 -28.78 -8.72 1.14
#